data_AF-A0A9D1I2X8-F1
#
_entry.id   AF-A0A9D1I2X8-F1
#
_cell.length_a   1.000
_cell.length_b   1.000
_cell.length_c   1.000
_cell.angle_alpha   90.00
_cell.angle_beta   90.00
_cell.angle_gamma   90.00
#
_symmetry.space_group_name_H-M   'P 1'
#
loop_
_entity.id
_entity.type
_entity.pdbx_description
1 polymer ?
#
loop_
_entity_poly.entity_id
_entity_poly.type
_entity_poly.pdbx_seq_one_letter_code
_entity_poly.pdbx_strand_id
1 'polypeptide(L)'
;MEFKHEPVMLSQCIEGLNINPDGVYVDGTLGGGGHSSAICGMLSPAGTLIGTDADRDALEAAGQKLKDKKCRIHLVNSNYADIKDVLADLGIEKIDGALLDLGVSSFQLDNPQRGFSYMNDSPLDMRMDQDGGMTAKDV
;
A
#
# COMPACT_ATOMS: atom_id res chain seq x y z
N MET A 1 -10.18 0.55 15.79
CA MET A 1 -10.35 1.93 15.29
C MET A 1 -10.75 1.85 13.83
N GLU A 2 -11.68 2.69 13.39
CA GLU A 2 -12.09 2.75 11.98
C GLU A 2 -10.99 3.51 11.20
N PHE A 3 -10.45 2.91 10.13
CA PHE A 3 -9.36 3.49 9.35
C PHE A 3 -9.89 4.68 8.52
N LYS A 4 -9.83 5.90 9.06
CA LYS A 4 -10.18 7.15 8.38
C LYS A 4 -8.90 7.86 7.91
N HIS A 5 -8.44 7.50 6.72
CA HIS A 5 -7.31 8.15 6.07
C HIS A 5 -7.74 8.72 4.72
N GLU A 6 -7.54 10.03 4.55
CA GLU A 6 -7.68 10.72 3.27
C GLU A 6 -6.32 10.68 2.55
N PRO A 7 -6.25 10.16 1.30
CA PRO A 7 -4.98 10.02 0.62
C PRO A 7 -4.40 11.37 0.20
N VAL A 8 -3.08 11.54 0.38
CA VAL A 8 -2.38 12.78 0.01
C VAL A 8 -2.41 12.97 -1.51
N MET A 9 -2.76 14.19 -1.95
CA MET A 9 -2.80 14.59 -3.37
C MET A 9 -3.56 13.61 -4.28
N LEU A 10 -4.65 13.02 -3.76
CA LEU A 10 -5.39 11.96 -4.44
C LEU A 10 -5.70 12.29 -5.90
N SER A 11 -6.31 13.45 -6.17
CA SER A 11 -6.71 13.83 -7.53
C SER A 11 -5.51 13.94 -8.48
N GLN A 12 -4.42 14.58 -8.04
CA GLN A 12 -3.22 14.77 -8.86
C GLN A 12 -2.53 13.44 -9.16
N CYS A 13 -2.50 12.52 -8.19
CA CYS A 13 -1.95 11.18 -8.38
C CYS A 13 -2.78 10.38 -9.40
N ILE A 14 -4.11 10.40 -9.29
CA ILE A 14 -5.00 9.67 -10.21
C ILE A 14 -4.97 10.27 -11.62
N GLU A 15 -4.94 11.59 -11.75
CA GLU A 15 -4.80 12.28 -13.03
C GLU A 15 -3.43 11.96 -13.67
N GLY A 16 -2.35 12.02 -12.89
CA GLY A 16 -0.99 11.75 -13.37
C GLY A 16 -0.76 10.31 -13.82
N LEU A 17 -1.47 9.34 -13.25
CA LEU A 17 -1.44 7.93 -13.67
C LEU A 17 -2.06 7.71 -15.05
N ASN A 18 -2.88 8.65 -15.55
CA ASN A 18 -3.54 8.57 -16.86
C ASN A 18 -4.18 7.18 -17.12
N ILE A 19 -5.07 6.78 -16.21
CA ILE A 19 -5.51 5.39 -16.09
C ILE A 19 -6.24 4.89 -17.35
N ASN A 20 -5.65 3.88 -17.99
CA ASN A 20 -6.31 2.96 -18.89
C ASN A 20 -7.19 1.96 -18.11
N PRO A 21 -8.52 1.88 -18.36
CA PRO A 21 -9.43 1.00 -17.63
C PRO A 21 -9.05 -0.49 -17.64
N ASP A 22 -8.42 -0.98 -18.70
CA ASP A 22 -8.00 -2.38 -18.83
C ASP A 22 -6.53 -2.60 -18.47
N GLY A 23 -5.84 -1.57 -18.00
CA GLY A 23 -4.41 -1.59 -17.70
C GLY A 23 -4.04 -2.27 -16.37
N VAL A 24 -2.74 -2.41 -16.17
CA VAL A 24 -2.10 -2.99 -14.98
C VAL A 24 -1.39 -1.89 -14.20
N TYR A 25 -1.78 -1.68 -12.95
CA TYR A 25 -1.22 -0.64 -12.09
C TYR A 25 -0.62 -1.22 -10.83
N VAL A 26 0.51 -0.64 -10.42
CA VAL A 26 1.16 -0.96 -9.14
C VAL A 26 0.91 0.17 -8.15
N ASP A 27 0.50 -0.18 -6.94
CA ASP A 27 0.58 0.67 -5.75
C ASP A 27 1.64 0.06 -4.83
N GLY A 28 2.83 0.64 -4.81
CA GLY A 28 3.97 0.07 -4.08
C GLY A 28 3.96 0.37 -2.57
N THR A 29 3.05 1.22 -2.13
CA THR A 29 2.92 1.69 -0.75
C THR A 29 1.44 1.66 -0.37
N LEU A 30 0.86 0.47 -0.48
CA LEU A 30 -0.59 0.25 -0.45
C LEU A 30 -1.26 0.94 0.75
N GLY A 31 -0.61 0.94 1.91
CA GLY A 31 -1.14 1.51 3.14
C GLY A 31 -2.54 0.97 3.42
N GLY A 32 -3.47 1.84 3.82
CA GLY A 32 -4.87 1.44 3.97
C GLY A 32 -5.70 1.48 2.68
N GLY A 33 -5.08 1.34 1.50
CA GLY A 33 -5.77 1.22 0.21
C GLY A 33 -6.46 2.50 -0.26
N GLY A 34 -5.93 3.66 0.12
CA GLY A 34 -6.44 4.99 -0.24
C GLY A 34 -6.47 5.24 -1.74
N HIS A 35 -5.28 5.43 -2.32
CA HIS A 35 -5.09 5.61 -3.76
C HIS A 35 -5.53 4.38 -4.54
N SER A 36 -5.17 3.17 -4.09
CA SER A 36 -5.65 1.91 -4.65
C SER A 36 -7.17 1.83 -4.85
N SER A 37 -7.97 2.29 -3.88
CA SER A 37 -9.44 2.30 -4.03
C SER A 37 -9.90 3.22 -5.17
N ALA A 38 -9.23 4.35 -5.36
CA ALA A 38 -9.52 5.28 -6.45
C ALA A 38 -9.06 4.72 -7.81
N ILE A 39 -7.86 4.11 -7.87
CA ILE A 39 -7.36 3.40 -9.06
C ILE A 39 -8.37 2.32 -9.47
N CYS A 40 -8.76 1.42 -8.55
CA CYS A 40 -9.76 0.38 -8.80
C CYS A 40 -11.13 0.93 -9.21
N GLY A 41 -11.47 2.18 -8.85
CA GLY A 41 -12.71 2.83 -9.27
C GLY A 41 -12.71 3.22 -10.75
N MET A 42 -11.52 3.38 -11.35
CA MET A 42 -11.32 3.74 -12.76
C MET A 42 -11.03 2.51 -13.63
N LEU A 43 -10.63 1.39 -13.02
CA LEU A 43 -10.38 0.13 -13.72
C LEU A 43 -11.68 -0.62 -14.02
N SER A 44 -11.68 -1.30 -15.18
CA SER A 44 -12.71 -2.25 -15.57
C SER A 44 -12.48 -3.61 -14.88
N PRO A 45 -13.40 -4.58 -15.03
CA PRO A 45 -13.15 -5.97 -14.59
C PRO A 45 -11.95 -6.67 -15.25
N ALA A 46 -11.46 -6.15 -16.39
CA ALA A 46 -10.26 -6.65 -17.06
C ALA A 46 -8.97 -5.99 -16.53
N GLY A 47 -9.07 -4.78 -15.98
CA GLY A 47 -7.95 -4.07 -15.36
C GLY A 47 -7.44 -4.79 -14.11
N THR A 48 -6.19 -4.52 -13.77
CA THR A 48 -5.48 -5.17 -12.65
C THR A 48 -4.79 -4.14 -11.76
N LEU A 49 -5.01 -4.24 -10.46
CA LEU A 49 -4.22 -3.57 -9.43
C LEU A 49 -3.32 -4.58 -8.73
N ILE A 50 -2.06 -4.21 -8.54
CA ILE A 50 -1.08 -4.93 -7.73
C ILE A 50 -0.67 -3.99 -6.59
N GLY A 51 -1.09 -4.31 -5.37
CA GLY A 51 -0.75 -3.56 -4.16
C GLY A 51 0.33 -4.29 -3.37
N THR A 52 1.44 -3.62 -3.06
CA THR A 52 2.46 -4.13 -2.15
C THR A 52 2.58 -3.27 -0.90
N ASP A 53 2.80 -3.90 0.24
CA ASP A 53 3.23 -3.23 1.46
C ASP A 53 4.08 -4.16 2.30
N ALA A 54 5.06 -3.60 3.01
CA ALA A 54 5.86 -4.35 3.97
C ALA A 54 5.06 -4.61 5.26
N ASP A 55 4.07 -3.76 5.56
CA ASP A 55 3.26 -3.82 6.76
C ASP A 55 2.01 -4.71 6.56
N ARG A 56 1.91 -5.79 7.34
CA ARG A 56 0.75 -6.71 7.26
C ARG A 56 -0.56 -6.06 7.69
N ASP A 57 -0.52 -5.12 8.64
CA ASP A 57 -1.72 -4.41 9.09
C ASP A 57 -2.30 -3.56 7.96
N ALA A 58 -1.43 -2.96 7.14
CA ALA A 58 -1.81 -2.21 5.95
C ALA A 58 -2.49 -3.11 4.92
N LEU A 59 -1.92 -4.29 4.65
CA LEU A 59 -2.50 -5.27 3.73
C LEU A 59 -3.88 -5.76 4.17
N GLU A 60 -4.07 -6.03 5.45
CA GLU A 60 -5.38 -6.42 5.98
C GLU A 60 -6.41 -5.30 5.80
N ALA A 61 -6.05 -4.07 6.18
CA ALA A 61 -6.92 -2.91 6.06
C ALA A 61 -7.29 -2.63 4.59
N ALA A 62 -6.32 -2.68 3.68
CA ALA A 62 -6.53 -2.50 2.26
C ALA A 62 -7.40 -3.64 1.67
N GLY A 63 -7.17 -4.88 2.08
CA GLY A 63 -7.99 -6.03 1.68
C GLY A 63 -9.47 -5.84 2.01
N GLN A 64 -9.78 -5.36 3.22
CA GLN A 64 -11.16 -5.05 3.61
C GLN A 64 -11.76 -3.90 2.80
N LYS A 65 -10.97 -2.87 2.50
CA LYS A 65 -11.41 -1.69 1.74
C LYS A 65 -11.65 -2.00 0.25
N LEU A 66 -10.89 -2.92 -0.31
CA LEU A 66 -10.90 -3.23 -1.74
C LEU A 66 -11.78 -4.44 -2.10
N LYS A 67 -12.34 -5.14 -1.11
CA LYS A 67 -13.10 -6.39 -1.30
C LYS A 67 -14.24 -6.32 -2.33
N ASP A 68 -14.89 -5.16 -2.47
CA ASP A 68 -16.06 -4.97 -3.35
C ASP A 68 -15.68 -4.36 -4.71
N LYS A 69 -14.39 -4.20 -5.00
CA LYS A 69 -13.91 -3.70 -6.29
C LYS A 69 -14.01 -4.79 -7.36
N LYS A 70 -14.25 -4.36 -8.60
CA LYS A 70 -14.54 -5.26 -9.72
C LYS A 70 -13.32 -5.66 -10.54
N CYS A 71 -12.26 -4.86 -10.51
CA CYS A 71 -11.01 -5.17 -11.17
C CYS A 71 -10.28 -6.32 -10.47
N ARG A 72 -9.28 -6.89 -11.13
CA ARG A 72 -8.42 -7.90 -10.52
C ARG A 72 -7.50 -7.23 -9.52
N ILE A 73 -7.33 -7.84 -8.34
CA ILE A 73 -6.51 -7.29 -7.27
C ILE A 73 -5.55 -8.35 -6.76
N HIS A 74 -4.27 -8.00 -6.71
CA HIS A 74 -3.22 -8.79 -6.06
C HIS A 74 -2.66 -7.97 -4.91
N LEU A 75 -2.78 -8.48 -3.68
CA LEU A 75 -2.22 -7.85 -2.48
C LEU A 75 -1.07 -8.72 -1.99
N VAL A 76 0.14 -8.17 -1.95
CA VAL A 76 1.36 -8.93 -1.67
C VAL A 76 2.14 -8.26 -0.54
N ASN A 77 2.46 -9.04 0.50
CA ASN A 77 3.38 -8.60 1.54
C ASN A 77 4.81 -8.62 1.02
N SER A 78 5.30 -7.46 0.64
CA SER A 78 6.60 -7.28 -0.01
C SER A 78 7.03 -5.84 0.10
N ASN A 79 8.34 -5.61 0.13
CA ASN A 79 8.88 -4.28 -0.08
C ASN A 79 8.68 -3.89 -1.55
N TYR A 80 8.39 -2.62 -1.85
CA TYR A 80 8.29 -2.13 -3.23
C TYR A 80 9.60 -2.28 -4.01
N ALA A 81 10.74 -2.38 -3.33
CA ALA A 81 12.03 -2.66 -3.95
C ALA A 81 12.03 -3.99 -4.70
N ASP A 82 11.23 -4.96 -4.26
CA ASP A 82 11.14 -6.31 -4.79
C ASP A 82 10.01 -6.46 -5.83
N ILE A 83 9.43 -5.35 -6.31
CA ILE A 83 8.28 -5.37 -7.22
C ILE A 83 8.53 -6.18 -8.50
N LYS A 84 9.77 -6.27 -8.97
CA LYS A 84 10.11 -7.08 -10.16
C LYS A 84 9.89 -8.57 -9.92
N ASP A 85 10.19 -9.05 -8.73
CA ASP A 85 10.00 -10.46 -8.36
C ASP A 85 8.52 -10.74 -8.19
N VAL A 86 7.78 -9.83 -7.54
CA VAL A 86 6.31 -9.90 -7.45
C VAL A 86 5.65 -9.96 -8.83
N LEU A 87 6.09 -9.13 -9.77
CA LEU A 87 5.57 -9.13 -11.14
C LEU A 87 5.89 -10.45 -11.87
N ALA A 88 7.09 -10.98 -11.70
CA ALA A 88 7.50 -12.25 -12.29
C ALA A 88 6.66 -13.42 -11.75
N ASP A 89 6.44 -13.48 -10.44
CA ASP A 89 5.64 -14.52 -9.77
C ASP A 89 4.17 -14.49 -10.20
N LEU A 90 3.63 -13.31 -10.49
CA LEU A 90 2.28 -13.12 -11.01
C LEU A 90 2.19 -13.37 -12.53
N GLY A 91 3.30 -13.58 -13.22
CA GLY A 91 3.35 -13.74 -14.68
C GLY A 91 3.03 -12.45 -15.45
N ILE A 92 3.35 -11.29 -14.87
CA ILE A 92 3.05 -9.97 -15.43
C ILE A 92 4.35 -9.35 -15.96
N GLU A 93 4.43 -9.16 -17.28
CA GLU A 93 5.64 -8.64 -17.92
C GLU A 93 5.73 -7.11 -17.93
N LYS A 94 4.59 -6.42 -17.91
CA LYS A 94 4.50 -4.95 -18.06
C LYS A 94 3.40 -4.36 -17.20
N ILE A 95 3.61 -3.12 -16.81
CA ILE A 95 2.64 -2.29 -16.09
C ILE A 95 2.40 -1.01 -16.89
N ASP A 96 1.19 -0.46 -16.79
CA ASP A 96 0.79 0.79 -17.40
C ASP A 96 1.10 2.00 -16.49
N GLY A 97 1.18 1.78 -15.18
CA GLY A 97 1.54 2.83 -14.23
C GLY A 97 1.92 2.29 -12.85
N ALA A 98 2.64 3.10 -12.09
CA ALA A 98 3.01 2.82 -10.71
C ALA A 98 2.85 4.06 -9.84
N LEU A 99 2.41 3.86 -8.60
CA LEU A 99 2.30 4.89 -7.57
C LEU A 99 3.14 4.49 -6.35
N LEU A 100 3.84 5.48 -5.80
CA LEU A 100 4.59 5.37 -4.55
C LEU A 100 4.30 6.63 -3.72
N ASP A 101 3.56 6.44 -2.63
CA ASP A 101 3.31 7.43 -1.59
C ASP A 101 4.29 7.19 -0.44
N LEU A 102 5.46 7.81 -0.53
CA LEU A 102 6.57 7.57 0.39
C LEU A 102 6.33 8.29 1.72
N GLY A 103 6.36 7.54 2.80
CA GLY A 103 6.21 8.08 4.15
C GLY A 103 5.76 7.03 5.14
N VAL A 104 5.23 7.49 6.26
CA VAL A 104 4.58 6.66 7.27
C VAL A 104 3.07 6.83 7.18
N SER A 105 2.33 5.77 7.44
CA SER A 105 0.87 5.84 7.48
C SER A 105 0.37 6.45 8.80
N SER A 106 -0.84 7.02 8.79
CA SER A 106 -1.50 7.48 10.02
C SER A 106 -1.61 6.37 11.06
N PHE A 107 -1.90 5.13 10.63
CA PHE A 107 -1.97 3.98 11.54
C PHE A 107 -0.64 3.71 12.25
N GLN A 108 0.49 3.84 11.56
CA GLN A 108 1.82 3.67 12.16
C GLN A 108 2.12 4.77 13.20
N LEU A 109 1.66 6.00 12.97
CA LEU A 109 1.81 7.12 13.91
C LEU A 109 0.85 7.04 15.10
N ASP A 110 -0.40 6.63 14.85
CA ASP A 110 -1.48 6.63 15.82
C ASP A 110 -1.48 5.38 16.70
N ASN A 111 -0.83 4.30 16.28
CA ASN A 111 -0.66 3.08 17.08
C ASN A 111 0.63 3.16 17.92
N PRO A 112 0.55 3.40 19.24
CA PRO A 112 1.73 3.58 20.08
C PRO A 112 2.63 2.34 20.11
N GLN A 113 2.08 1.14 19.89
CA GLN A 113 2.88 -0.09 19.89
C GLN A 113 3.88 -0.16 18.72
N ARG A 114 3.70 0.67 17.69
CA ARG A 114 4.59 0.72 16.53
C ARG A 114 5.83 1.59 16.75
N GLY A 115 5.82 2.47 17.75
CA GLY A 115 7.02 3.24 18.13
C GLY A 115 7.42 4.40 17.22
N PHE A 116 6.61 4.78 16.22
CA PHE A 116 6.94 5.87 15.30
C PHE A 116 6.70 7.28 15.87
N SER A 117 5.90 7.40 16.93
CA SER A 117 5.53 8.69 17.51
C SER A 117 6.20 8.90 18.87
N TYR A 118 6.78 10.09 19.06
CA TYR A 118 7.36 10.51 20.34
C TYR A 118 6.31 11.07 21.32
N MET A 119 5.04 11.16 20.93
CA MET A 119 3.98 11.77 21.73
C MET A 119 3.55 10.90 22.92
N ASN A 120 3.83 9.60 22.88
CA ASN A 120 3.48 8.64 23.92
C ASN A 120 4.71 7.80 24.29
N ASP A 121 4.81 7.38 25.55
CA ASP A 121 5.79 6.37 25.95
C ASP A 121 5.49 5.04 25.25
N SER A 122 6.40 4.60 24.39
CA SER A 122 6.17 3.56 23.39
C SER A 122 7.45 2.74 23.18
N PRO A 123 7.33 1.45 22.78
CA PRO A 123 8.51 0.68 22.38
C PRO A 123 9.27 1.37 21.25
N LEU A 124 10.60 1.38 21.32
CA LEU A 124 11.46 1.86 20.22
C LEU A 124 11.56 0.79 19.12
N ASP A 125 10.43 0.47 18.48
CA ASP A 125 10.37 -0.47 17.36
C ASP A 125 10.68 0.23 16.02
N MET A 126 9.77 1.09 15.56
CA MET A 126 9.86 1.86 14.30
C MET A 126 9.99 1.01 13.02
N ARG A 127 9.76 -0.30 13.08
CA ARG A 127 9.73 -1.13 11.87
C ARG A 127 8.36 -1.08 11.20
N MET A 128 8.39 -0.92 9.87
CA MET A 128 7.20 -1.08 9.03
C MET A 128 6.82 -2.56 8.90
N ASP A 129 7.82 -3.42 8.66
CA ASP A 129 7.69 -4.87 8.75
C ASP A 129 8.14 -5.35 10.14
N GLN A 130 7.20 -5.87 10.92
CA GLN A 130 7.48 -6.35 12.27
C GLN A 130 8.04 -7.78 12.32
N ASP A 131 8.01 -8.53 11.21
CA ASP A 131 8.47 -9.92 11.13
C ASP A 131 9.99 -10.04 10.99
N GLY A 132 10.71 -8.96 10.68
CA GLY A 132 12.15 -8.99 10.41
C GLY A 132 12.94 -7.78 10.90
N GLY A 133 14.27 -7.88 10.82
CA GLY A 133 15.19 -6.74 10.98
C GLY A 133 15.53 -6.32 12.41
N MET A 134 16.26 -5.21 12.50
CA MET A 134 16.67 -4.55 13.75
C MET A 134 15.61 -3.53 14.16
N THR A 135 15.30 -3.45 15.45
CA THR A 135 14.42 -2.40 15.99
C THR A 135 15.20 -1.10 16.17
N ALA A 136 14.52 0.04 16.29
CA ALA A 136 15.17 1.31 16.64
C ALA A 136 15.88 1.26 18.00
N LYS A 137 15.48 0.37 18.91
CA LYS A 137 16.18 0.12 20.17
C LYS A 137 17.55 -0.53 19.99
N ASP A 138 17.73 -1.32 18.94
CA ASP A 138 18.95 -2.08 18.67
C ASP A 138 20.04 -1.24 17.98
N VAL A 139 19.72 -0.01 17.57
CA VAL A 139 20.58 0.96 16.86
C VAL A 139 21.17 1.96 17.84
#